data_AF-A0A9J5YHB5-F1
#
_entry.id   AF-A0A9J5YHB5-F1
#
_cell.length_a   1.000
_cell.length_b   1.000
_cell.length_c   1.000
_cell.angle_alpha   90.00
_cell.angle_beta   90.00
_cell.angle_gamma   90.00
#
_symmetry.space_group_name_H-M   'P 1'
#
loop_
_entity.id
_entity.type
_entity.pdbx_description
1 polymer ?
#
loop_
_entity_poly.entity_id
_entity_poly.type
_entity_poly.pdbx_seq_one_letter_code
_entity_poly.pdbx_strand_id
1 'polypeptide(L)'
;MFESSKDSNSSANFSYGLLISRIIIDSLVDLSQFKHVVIDVAYDTRTFSTMGYVLIDNKWHKKEFARARAKDLKASCISDDSAAILLKEAKNIKVHLDGLESYIQVLQDTIGKVLQISKDLGTDIGKLRLEVEGLKKEGSQLHQVDRRLCPYRASCLCAYFLFQLL
;
A
#
# COMPACT_ATOMS: atom_id res chain seq x y z
N MET A 1 -27.66 -12.05 -22.43
CA MET A 1 -28.25 -12.71 -21.26
C MET A 1 -29.73 -12.93 -21.57
N PHE A 2 -30.17 -14.17 -21.81
CA PHE A 2 -31.58 -14.49 -22.07
C PHE A 2 -32.14 -15.01 -20.74
N GLU A 3 -32.92 -14.19 -20.05
CA GLU A 3 -33.61 -14.64 -18.84
C GLU A 3 -34.80 -15.53 -19.22
N SER A 4 -34.87 -16.70 -18.59
CA SER A 4 -35.97 -17.65 -18.73
C SER A 4 -37.27 -17.00 -18.24
N SER A 5 -38.29 -16.95 -19.09
CA SER A 5 -39.60 -16.33 -18.84
C SER A 5 -40.48 -17.08 -17.81
N LYS A 6 -39.88 -17.87 -16.92
CA LYS A 6 -40.58 -18.81 -16.04
C LYS A 6 -40.54 -18.46 -14.55
N ASP A 7 -39.96 -17.32 -14.19
CA ASP A 7 -39.94 -16.83 -12.82
C ASP A 7 -41.01 -15.75 -12.62
N SER A 8 -42.20 -16.19 -12.20
CA SER A 8 -43.41 -15.38 -12.06
C SER A 8 -43.42 -14.39 -10.87
N ASN A 9 -42.32 -14.26 -10.13
CA ASN A 9 -42.24 -13.39 -8.95
C ASN A 9 -41.00 -12.49 -9.05
N SER A 10 -41.03 -11.57 -10.01
CA SER A 10 -40.00 -10.54 -10.19
C SER A 10 -40.28 -9.35 -9.27
N SER A 11 -39.69 -9.36 -8.07
CA SER A 11 -39.67 -8.19 -7.18
C SER A 11 -38.29 -7.93 -6.56
N ALA A 12 -37.20 -8.37 -7.19
CA ALA A 12 -35.86 -8.21 -6.63
C ALA A 12 -34.83 -7.70 -7.64
N ASN A 13 -34.63 -6.38 -7.63
CA ASN A 13 -33.35 -5.68 -7.78
C ASN A 13 -32.43 -6.02 -8.97
N PHE A 14 -32.94 -5.90 -10.20
CA PHE A 14 -32.14 -5.56 -11.38
C PHE A 14 -32.44 -4.13 -11.85
N SER A 15 -32.52 -3.18 -10.92
CA SER A 15 -33.09 -1.85 -11.16
C SER A 15 -32.36 -1.06 -12.26
N TYR A 16 -31.05 -1.20 -12.43
CA TYR A 16 -30.34 -0.50 -13.50
C TYR A 16 -30.37 -1.25 -14.83
N GLY A 17 -30.17 -2.58 -14.82
CA GLY A 17 -30.17 -3.39 -16.04
C GLY A 17 -31.53 -3.38 -16.73
N LEU A 18 -32.60 -3.60 -15.96
CA LEU A 18 -33.97 -3.61 -16.50
C LEU A 18 -34.45 -2.21 -16.91
N LEU A 19 -34.05 -1.15 -16.19
CA LEU A 19 -34.39 0.22 -16.57
C LEU A 19 -33.69 0.63 -17.87
N ILE A 20 -32.40 0.30 -18.03
CA ILE A 20 -31.66 0.58 -19.28
C ILE A 20 -32.28 -0.22 -20.43
N SER A 21 -32.57 -1.51 -20.24
CA SER A 21 -33.25 -2.30 -21.27
C SER A 21 -34.62 -1.74 -21.65
N ARG A 22 -35.39 -1.26 -20.66
CA ARG A 22 -36.71 -0.68 -20.91
C ARG A 22 -36.63 0.67 -21.62
N ILE A 23 -35.69 1.53 -21.23
CA ILE A 23 -35.42 2.80 -21.93
C ILE A 23 -35.04 2.53 -23.38
N ILE A 24 -34.17 1.55 -23.66
CA ILE A 24 -33.77 1.19 -25.02
C ILE A 24 -34.97 0.68 -25.86
N ILE A 25 -35.82 -0.17 -25.27
CA ILE A 25 -37.02 -0.69 -25.95
C ILE A 25 -38.03 0.44 -26.21
N ASP A 26 -38.32 1.26 -25.20
CA ASP A 26 -39.32 2.33 -25.29
C ASP A 26 -38.84 3.50 -26.18
N SER A 27 -37.53 3.71 -26.29
CA SER A 27 -36.95 4.74 -27.16
C SER A 27 -36.77 4.31 -28.62
N LEU A 28 -37.13 3.07 -28.98
CA LEU A 28 -36.97 2.50 -30.33
C LEU A 28 -35.57 2.71 -30.91
N VAL A 29 -34.54 2.70 -30.06
CA VAL A 29 -33.17 2.90 -30.51
C VAL A 29 -32.75 1.68 -31.31
N ASP A 30 -32.49 1.89 -32.60
CA ASP A 30 -32.00 0.82 -33.45
C ASP A 30 -30.57 0.47 -33.04
N LEU A 31 -30.45 -0.72 -32.43
CA LEU A 31 -29.17 -1.26 -32.01
C LEU A 31 -28.48 -2.08 -33.11
N SER A 32 -29.08 -2.21 -34.29
CA SER A 32 -28.53 -2.99 -35.42
C SER A 32 -27.13 -2.53 -35.84
N GLN A 33 -26.84 -1.24 -35.67
CA GLN A 33 -25.54 -0.62 -35.96
C GLN A 33 -24.45 -0.94 -34.93
N PHE A 34 -24.79 -1.42 -33.73
CA PHE A 34 -23.81 -1.78 -32.72
C PHE A 34 -23.46 -3.26 -32.83
N LYS A 35 -22.18 -3.53 -33.11
CA LYS A 35 -21.66 -4.89 -33.10
C LYS A 35 -21.82 -5.48 -31.71
N HIS A 36 -22.46 -6.64 -31.61
CA HIS A 36 -22.63 -7.34 -30.35
C HIS A 36 -21.26 -7.67 -29.74
N VAL A 37 -20.89 -6.97 -28.66
CA VAL A 37 -19.67 -7.25 -27.90
C VAL A 37 -20.03 -8.30 -26.86
N VAL A 38 -19.53 -9.52 -27.05
CA VAL A 38 -19.56 -10.55 -26.01
C VAL A 38 -18.51 -10.13 -24.98
N ILE A 39 -18.96 -9.66 -23.82
CA ILE A 39 -18.07 -9.39 -22.70
C ILE A 39 -17.75 -10.75 -22.06
N ASP A 40 -16.63 -11.34 -22.49
CA ASP A 40 -16.07 -12.59 -21.95
C ASP A 40 -15.12 -12.35 -20.77
N VAL A 41 -15.08 -11.11 -20.27
CA VAL A 41 -14.27 -10.79 -19.10
C VAL A 41 -14.97 -11.40 -17.89
N ALA A 42 -14.34 -12.41 -17.30
CA ALA A 42 -14.77 -12.99 -16.04
C ALA A 42 -14.94 -11.87 -15.02
N TYR A 43 -16.19 -11.55 -14.71
CA TYR A 43 -16.50 -10.57 -13.70
C TYR A 43 -15.77 -10.93 -12.41
N ASP A 44 -15.24 -9.91 -11.72
CA ASP A 44 -14.60 -10.10 -10.43
C ASP A 44 -15.56 -10.85 -9.50
N THR A 45 -15.12 -12.04 -9.07
CA THR A 45 -15.84 -12.94 -8.17
C THR A 45 -16.25 -12.24 -6.88
N ARG A 46 -15.50 -11.20 -6.49
CA ARG A 46 -15.81 -10.33 -5.36
C ARG A 46 -17.14 -9.60 -5.54
N THR A 47 -17.43 -9.07 -6.73
CA THR A 47 -18.64 -8.28 -6.99
C THR A 47 -19.90 -9.15 -6.87
N PHE A 48 -19.86 -10.36 -7.45
CA PHE A 48 -20.95 -11.32 -7.32
C PHE A 48 -21.15 -11.80 -5.88
N SER A 49 -20.04 -12.01 -5.15
CA SER A 49 -20.10 -12.36 -3.73
C SER A 49 -20.73 -11.25 -2.89
N THR A 50 -20.42 -9.98 -3.16
CA THR A 50 -21.03 -8.81 -2.50
C THR A 50 -22.53 -8.68 -2.82
N MET A 51 -22.95 -9.04 -4.03
CA MET A 51 -24.36 -9.10 -4.42
C MET A 51 -25.11 -10.32 -3.85
N GLY A 52 -24.42 -11.18 -3.09
CA GLY A 52 -25.04 -12.35 -2.47
C GLY A 52 -25.20 -13.53 -3.41
N TYR A 53 -24.33 -13.68 -4.41
CA TYR A 53 -24.24 -14.89 -5.24
C TYR A 53 -23.07 -15.77 -4.78
N VAL A 54 -23.17 -17.07 -5.01
CA VAL A 54 -22.15 -18.08 -4.72
C VAL A 54 -21.95 -18.92 -5.96
N LEU A 55 -20.69 -19.22 -6.29
CA LEU A 55 -20.35 -20.07 -7.43
C LEU A 55 -20.39 -21.55 -7.00
N ILE A 56 -21.24 -22.36 -7.64
CA ILE A 56 -21.35 -23.82 -7.44
C ILE A 56 -21.36 -24.46 -8.83
N ASP A 57 -20.50 -25.44 -9.09
CA ASP A 57 -20.40 -26.14 -10.39
C ASP A 57 -20.28 -25.19 -11.61
N ASN A 58 -19.43 -24.16 -11.50
CA ASN A 58 -19.28 -23.09 -12.51
C ASN A 58 -20.56 -22.31 -12.83
N LYS A 59 -21.58 -22.36 -11.96
CA LYS A 59 -22.82 -21.61 -12.09
C LYS A 59 -23.02 -20.72 -10.87
N TRP A 60 -23.45 -19.48 -11.09
CA TRP A 60 -23.73 -18.54 -10.01
C TRP A 60 -25.14 -18.77 -9.46
N HIS A 61 -25.24 -18.99 -8.15
CA HIS A 61 -26.50 -19.20 -7.43
C HIS A 61 -26.73 -18.08 -6.42
N LYS A 62 -27.96 -17.57 -6.33
CA LYS A 62 -28.33 -16.56 -5.31
C LYS A 62 -28.33 -17.22 -3.92
N LYS A 63 -27.61 -16.64 -2.96
CA LYS A 63 -27.43 -17.14 -1.58
C LYS A 63 -28.74 -17.33 -0.82
N GLU A 64 -29.78 -16.58 -1.18
CA GLU A 64 -31.14 -16.72 -0.60
C GLU A 64 -31.80 -18.06 -0.96
N PHE A 65 -31.48 -18.66 -2.12
CA PHE A 65 -31.96 -19.98 -2.51
C PHE A 65 -31.16 -21.14 -1.91
N ALA A 66 -29.90 -20.89 -1.51
CA ALA A 66 -29.04 -21.93 -0.93
C ALA A 66 -29.52 -22.37 0.46
N ARG A 67 -30.19 -21.49 1.23
CA ARG A 67 -30.77 -21.86 2.53
C ARG A 67 -32.02 -22.73 2.44
N ALA A 68 -32.73 -22.72 1.31
CA ALA A 68 -33.87 -23.60 1.10
C ALA A 68 -33.44 -25.05 0.84
N ARG A 69 -32.33 -25.26 0.10
CA ARG A 69 -31.75 -26.61 -0.11
C ARG A 69 -30.84 -27.10 1.02
N ALA A 70 -30.31 -26.20 1.86
CA ALA A 70 -29.53 -26.60 3.04
C ALA A 70 -30.38 -27.29 4.13
N LYS A 71 -31.71 -27.17 4.08
CA LYS A 71 -32.60 -27.88 5.01
C LYS A 71 -32.77 -29.38 4.67
N ASP A 72 -32.49 -29.79 3.43
CA ASP A 72 -32.54 -31.21 3.02
C ASP A 72 -31.20 -31.94 3.19
N LEU A 73 -30.11 -31.23 3.48
CA LEU A 73 -28.80 -31.82 3.81
C LEU A 73 -28.59 -31.95 5.34
N LYS A 74 -29.67 -31.96 6.11
CA LYS A 74 -29.62 -32.16 7.57
C LYS A 74 -29.57 -33.65 7.92
N ALA A 75 -28.60 -34.40 7.38
CA ALA A 75 -28.25 -35.74 7.87
C ALA A 75 -26.94 -36.30 7.29
N SER A 76 -26.02 -35.48 6.75
CA SER A 76 -24.68 -36.01 6.48
C SER A 76 -23.87 -35.87 7.76
N CYS A 77 -23.81 -36.96 8.53
CA CYS A 77 -22.96 -37.10 9.70
C CYS A 77 -21.58 -36.51 9.42
N ILE A 78 -21.23 -35.46 10.15
CA ILE A 78 -19.84 -35.01 10.28
C ILE A 78 -19.13 -36.19 10.95
N SER A 79 -18.34 -36.92 10.17
CA SER A 79 -17.48 -37.98 10.68
C SER A 79 -16.52 -37.38 11.70
N ASP A 80 -16.34 -38.03 12.85
CA ASP A 80 -15.48 -37.58 13.95
C ASP A 80 -14.03 -37.28 13.50
N ASP A 81 -13.58 -37.90 12.40
CA ASP A 81 -12.28 -37.64 11.77
C ASP A 81 -12.13 -36.19 11.26
N SER A 82 -13.22 -35.57 10.79
CA SER A 82 -13.18 -34.20 10.26
C SER A 82 -12.95 -33.17 11.37
N ALA A 83 -13.51 -33.40 12.57
CA ALA A 83 -13.31 -32.53 13.72
C ALA A 83 -11.86 -32.59 14.24
N ALA A 84 -11.25 -33.78 14.23
CA ALA A 84 -9.86 -33.96 14.65
C ALA A 84 -8.86 -33.25 13.70
N ILE A 85 -9.10 -33.30 12.39
CA ILE A 85 -8.29 -32.59 11.38
C ILE A 85 -8.38 -31.08 11.59
N LEU A 86 -9.60 -30.54 11.73
CA LEU A 86 -9.81 -29.11 11.96
C LEU A 86 -9.13 -28.62 13.24
N LEU A 87 -9.17 -29.41 14.30
CA LEU A 87 -8.52 -29.05 15.57
C LEU A 87 -6.98 -29.04 15.45
N LYS A 88 -6.42 -29.93 14.63
CA LYS A 88 -4.97 -29.93 14.31
C LYS A 88 -4.58 -28.70 13.49
N GLU A 89 -5.37 -28.36 12.47
CA GLU A 89 -5.13 -27.17 11.65
C GLU A 89 -5.24 -25.88 12.48
N ALA A 90 -6.25 -25.77 13.35
CA ALA A 90 -6.41 -24.63 14.25
C ALA A 90 -5.20 -24.47 15.19
N LYS A 91 -4.66 -25.57 15.74
CA LYS A 91 -3.43 -25.54 16.54
C LYS A 91 -2.23 -25.09 15.72
N ASN A 92 -2.10 -25.56 14.48
CA ASN A 92 -0.99 -25.15 13.61
C ASN A 92 -1.06 -23.66 13.26
N ILE A 93 -2.25 -23.16 12.92
CA ILE A 93 -2.49 -21.74 12.67
C ILE A 93 -2.11 -20.91 13.89
N LYS A 94 -2.47 -21.36 15.10
CA LYS A 94 -2.09 -20.68 16.33
C LYS A 94 -0.57 -20.56 16.48
N VAL A 95 0.17 -21.66 16.29
CA VAL A 95 1.65 -21.65 16.37
C VAL A 95 2.25 -20.69 15.34
N HIS A 96 1.70 -20.65 14.12
CA HIS A 96 2.14 -19.71 13.09
C HIS A 96 1.84 -18.25 13.47
N LEU A 97 0.70 -17.97 14.10
CA LEU A 97 0.35 -16.64 14.59
C LEU A 97 1.28 -16.19 15.73
N ASP A 98 1.54 -17.06 16.70
CA ASP A 98 2.47 -16.78 17.80
C ASP A 98 3.89 -16.51 17.24
N GLY A 99 4.30 -17.24 16.20
CA GLY A 99 5.54 -16.99 15.47
C GLY A 99 5.55 -15.61 14.80
N LEU A 100 4.50 -15.26 14.06
CA LEU A 100 4.37 -13.94 13.42
C LEU A 100 4.37 -12.79 14.42
N GLU A 101 3.70 -12.96 15.57
CA GLU A 101 3.70 -11.97 16.65
C GLU A 101 5.14 -11.70 17.14
N SER A 102 5.93 -12.75 17.35
CA SER A 102 7.34 -12.60 17.74
C SER A 102 8.17 -11.85 16.68
N TYR A 103 7.94 -12.10 15.39
CA TYR A 103 8.61 -11.38 14.30
C TYR A 103 8.22 -9.90 14.27
N ILE A 104 6.94 -9.59 14.47
CA ILE A 104 6.45 -8.20 14.53
C ILE A 104 7.10 -7.46 15.69
N GLN A 105 7.26 -8.10 16.85
CA GLN A 105 7.94 -7.49 17.99
C GLN A 105 9.41 -7.14 17.67
N VAL A 106 10.14 -8.05 17.03
CA VAL A 106 11.54 -7.81 16.60
C VAL A 106 11.62 -6.65 15.59
N LEU A 107 10.68 -6.57 14.66
CA LEU A 107 10.61 -5.47 13.70
C LEU A 107 10.34 -4.13 14.40
N GLN A 108 9.42 -4.08 15.35
CA GLN A 108 9.14 -2.88 16.15
C GLN A 108 10.38 -2.41 16.92
N ASP A 109 11.10 -3.32 17.57
CA ASP A 109 12.33 -3.02 18.29
C ASP A 109 13.42 -2.48 17.34
N THR A 110 13.53 -3.06 16.15
CA THR A 110 14.51 -2.64 15.14
C THR A 110 14.19 -1.23 14.61
N ILE A 111 12.91 -0.94 14.33
CA ILE A 111 12.46 0.41 13.95
C ILE A 111 12.75 1.41 15.06
N GLY A 112 12.52 1.04 16.32
CA GLY A 112 12.85 1.87 17.48
C GLY A 112 14.34 2.25 17.53
N LYS A 113 15.23 1.27 17.33
CA LYS A 113 16.68 1.50 17.27
C LYS A 113 17.08 2.42 16.11
N VAL A 114 16.53 2.20 14.92
CA VAL A 114 16.80 3.05 13.73
C VAL A 114 16.35 4.49 13.98
N LEU A 115 15.18 4.69 14.57
CA LEU A 115 14.68 6.02 14.90
C LEU A 115 15.58 6.73 15.91
N GLN A 116 16.12 6.01 16.90
CA GLN A 116 17.05 6.58 17.88
C GLN A 116 18.36 7.01 17.20
N ILE A 117 18.95 6.15 16.37
CA ILE A 117 20.16 6.47 15.60
C ILE A 117 19.94 7.72 14.71
N SER A 118 18.77 7.83 14.09
CA SER A 118 18.44 9.00 13.26
C SER A 118 18.38 10.31 14.07
N LYS A 119 17.92 10.26 15.33
CA LYS A 119 17.90 11.45 16.21
C LYS A 119 19.30 11.83 16.65
N ASP A 120 20.11 10.85 17.00
CA ASP A 120 21.48 11.05 17.44
C ASP A 120 22.32 11.65 16.29
N LEU A 121 22.20 11.08 15.08
CA LEU A 121 22.83 11.61 13.87
C LEU A 121 22.39 13.04 13.57
N GLY A 122 21.10 13.37 13.73
CA GLY A 122 20.60 14.73 13.56
C GLY A 122 21.24 15.72 14.54
N THR A 123 21.47 15.28 15.78
CA THR A 123 22.15 16.08 16.80
C THR A 123 23.61 16.31 16.46
N ASP A 124 24.31 15.27 16.00
CA ASP A 124 25.74 15.37 15.64
C ASP A 124 25.96 16.22 14.38
N ILE A 125 25.08 16.11 13.37
CA ILE A 125 25.08 17.03 12.23
C ILE A 125 24.86 18.47 12.69
N GLY A 126 23.98 18.70 13.68
CA GLY A 126 23.77 20.01 14.28
C GLY A 126 25.03 20.58 14.92
N LYS A 127 25.77 19.78 15.70
CA LYS A 127 27.05 20.17 16.30
C LYS A 127 28.11 20.49 15.24
N LEU A 128 28.29 19.60 14.26
CA LEU A 128 29.24 19.81 13.17
C LEU A 128 28.96 21.09 12.40
N ARG A 129 27.69 21.40 12.14
CA ARG A 129 27.29 22.65 11.49
C ARG A 129 27.73 23.88 12.29
N LEU A 130 27.53 23.87 13.61
CA LEU A 130 27.95 24.97 14.48
C LEU A 130 29.47 25.14 14.49
N GLU A 131 30.23 24.04 14.54
CA GLU A 131 31.70 24.08 14.46
C GLU A 131 32.21 24.63 13.13
N VAL A 132 31.63 24.18 12.01
CA VAL A 132 31.96 24.69 10.67
C VAL A 132 31.65 26.19 10.55
N GLU A 133 30.52 26.65 11.09
CA GLU A 133 30.20 28.09 11.14
C GLU A 133 31.19 28.87 12.02
N GLY A 134 31.67 28.28 13.11
CA GLY A 134 32.74 28.83 13.95
C GLY A 134 34.05 28.98 13.19
N LEU A 135 34.55 27.91 12.57
CA LEU A 135 35.77 27.91 11.77
C LEU A 135 35.69 28.88 10.58
N LYS A 136 34.52 29.00 9.95
CA LYS A 136 34.31 29.97 8.87
C LYS A 136 34.48 31.41 9.34
N LYS A 137 34.02 31.74 10.56
CA LYS A 137 34.21 33.07 11.16
C LYS A 137 35.70 33.32 11.47
N GLU A 138 36.38 32.36 12.07
CA GLU A 138 37.81 32.45 12.36
C GLU A 138 38.65 32.61 11.10
N GLY A 139 38.39 31.82 10.06
CA GLY A 139 39.05 31.94 8.76
C GLY A 139 38.84 33.32 8.11
N SER A 140 37.65 33.92 8.27
CA SER A 140 37.36 35.27 7.79
C SER A 140 38.15 36.34 8.55
N GLN A 141 38.33 36.18 9.87
CA GLN A 141 39.16 37.07 10.68
C GLN A 141 40.63 36.96 10.28
N LEU A 142 41.14 35.74 10.10
CA LEU A 142 42.52 35.49 9.74
C LEU A 142 42.85 36.05 8.34
N HIS A 143 41.92 35.89 7.38
CA HIS A 143 42.05 36.50 6.06
C HIS A 143 42.08 38.04 6.12
N GLN A 144 41.28 38.65 7.01
CA GLN A 144 41.31 40.10 7.22
C GLN A 144 42.66 40.57 7.81
N VAL A 145 43.24 39.82 8.74
CA VAL A 145 44.55 40.10 9.34
C VAL A 145 45.67 39.98 8.29
N ASP A 146 45.67 38.92 7.49
CA ASP A 146 46.67 38.72 6.43
C ASP A 146 46.62 39.83 5.37
N ARG A 147 45.42 40.25 4.97
CA ARG A 147 45.23 41.39 4.05
C ARG A 147 45.78 42.71 4.60
N ARG A 148 45.77 42.90 5.93
CA ARG A 148 46.38 44.07 6.60
C ARG A 148 47.90 43.96 6.73
N LEU A 149 48.46 42.74 6.79
CA LEU A 149 49.91 42.49 6.89
C LEU A 149 50.61 42.51 5.53
N CYS A 150 49.91 42.25 4.43
CA CYS A 150 50.43 42.32 3.05
C CYS A 150 51.25 43.60 2.72
N PRO A 151 50.81 44.83 3.02
CA PRO A 151 51.61 46.02 2.71
C PRO A 151 52.94 46.08 3.49
N TYR A 152 52.96 45.55 4.72
CA TYR A 152 54.17 45.53 5.54
C TYR A 152 55.20 44.49 5.06
N ARG A 153 54.77 43.34 4.55
CA ARG A 153 55.69 42.32 3.98
C ARG A 153 56.41 42.82 2.73
N ALA A 154 55.71 43.49 1.83
CA ALA A 154 56.32 44.10 0.65
C ALA A 154 57.34 45.18 1.04
N SER A 155 57.01 45.97 2.07
CA SER A 155 57.88 47.04 2.59
C SER A 155 59.16 46.49 3.25
N CYS A 156 59.05 45.42 4.05
CA CYS A 156 60.21 44.79 4.68
C CYS A 156 61.15 44.10 3.68
N LEU A 157 60.63 43.43 2.65
CA LEU A 157 61.47 42.84 1.60
C LEU A 157 62.22 43.91 0.80
N CYS A 158 61.56 45.04 0.50
CA CYS A 158 62.21 46.15 -0.19
C CYS A 158 63.34 46.77 0.65
N ALA A 159 63.15 46.92 1.96
CA ALA A 159 64.18 47.41 2.87
C ALA A 159 65.37 46.44 2.98
N TYR A 160 65.12 45.12 2.97
CA TYR A 160 66.17 44.11 3.04
C TYR A 160 67.05 44.09 1.76
N PHE A 161 66.43 44.21 0.58
CA PHE A 161 67.16 44.31 -0.69
C PHE A 161 67.99 45.60 -0.79
N LEU A 162 67.48 46.73 -0.31
CA LEU A 162 68.23 47.98 -0.26
C LEU A 162 69.46 47.89 0.67
N PHE A 163 69.37 47.12 1.76
CA PHE A 163 70.48 46.97 2.71
C PHE A 163 71.60 46.04 2.21
N GLN A 164 71.30 45.11 1.29
CA GLN A 164 72.31 44.22 0.68
C GLN A 164 73.09 44.87 -0.48
N LEU A 165 72.62 46.00 -0.99
CA LEU A 165 73.23 46.75 -2.10
C LEU A 165 74.20 47.87 -1.63
N LEU A 166 74.25 48.11 -0.32
CA LEU A 166 75.15 49.06 0.36
C LEU A 166 76.32 48.31 1.01
#